data_AF-A0AAV7KGF6-F1
#
_entry.id   AF-A0AAV7KGF6-F1
#
_cell.length_a   1.000
_cell.length_b   1.000
_cell.length_c   1.000
_cell.angle_alpha   90.00
_cell.angle_beta   90.00
_cell.angle_gamma   90.00
#
_symmetry.space_group_name_H-M   'P 1'
#
loop_
_entity.id
_entity.type
_entity.pdbx_description
1 polymer ?
#
loop_
_entity_poly.entity_id
_entity_poly.type
_entity_poly.pdbx_seq_one_letter_code
_entity_poly.pdbx_strand_id
1 'polypeptide(L)'
;MASRQCKNSPDSFCYVCGYYVGDKHVSNKISKEAKYWEAYRLYFAMSIGDQEKAWAPHLEFNTECEDSISSETSDAEEEYLQSTSADRHYPSKRELDDLIRDLQLTKSAAELLTSRLSEWNLARDDCKITAYRKRHLDYSVYFDVIQDLCYCKDVNSLLVAVGIEHVPPQWRLFIDSFTKSLQGVLLHNGNKYSSIPLAYSIQMKEDYESVK
;
A
#
# COMPACT_ATOMS: atom_id res chain seq x y z
N MET A 1 -1.10 18.54 0.37
CA MET A 1 -0.94 17.52 -0.68
C MET A 1 -2.33 17.04 -1.09
N ALA A 2 -2.70 17.16 -2.37
CA ALA A 2 -3.96 16.59 -2.86
C ALA A 2 -3.87 15.05 -2.75
N SER A 3 -4.90 14.40 -2.22
CA SER A 3 -4.93 12.93 -2.17
C SER A 3 -4.88 12.39 -3.58
N ARG A 4 -3.93 11.50 -3.86
CA ARG A 4 -3.88 10.78 -5.14
C ARG A 4 -5.09 9.85 -5.16
N GLN A 5 -6.09 10.18 -5.96
CA GLN A 5 -7.24 9.31 -6.18
C GLN A 5 -6.83 8.23 -7.18
N CYS A 6 -7.15 6.98 -6.86
CA CYS A 6 -7.05 5.90 -7.83
C CYS A 6 -7.89 6.27 -9.06
N LYS A 7 -7.33 6.14 -10.26
CA LYS A 7 -8.12 6.30 -11.50
C LYS A 7 -9.14 5.18 -11.67
N ASN A 8 -8.89 4.03 -11.05
CA ASN A 8 -9.75 2.87 -11.12
C ASN A 8 -10.77 2.92 -9.97
N SER A 9 -11.99 2.50 -10.28
CA SER A 9 -13.04 2.34 -9.27
C SER A 9 -12.61 1.30 -8.22
N PRO A 10 -12.99 1.44 -6.94
CA PRO A 10 -12.85 0.35 -5.96
C PRO A 10 -13.48 -0.96 -6.44
N ASP A 11 -14.54 -0.86 -7.25
CA ASP A 11 -15.25 -1.99 -7.85
C ASP A 11 -14.47 -2.69 -8.99
N SER A 12 -13.33 -2.13 -9.41
CA SER A 12 -12.41 -2.78 -10.34
C SER A 12 -11.51 -3.83 -9.65
N PHE A 13 -11.61 -3.98 -8.33
CA PHE A 13 -10.81 -4.90 -7.53
C PHE A 13 -11.71 -5.91 -6.82
N CYS A 14 -11.24 -7.15 -6.69
CA CYS A 14 -11.95 -8.17 -5.95
C CYS A 14 -11.96 -7.87 -4.44
N TYR A 15 -13.13 -7.88 -3.82
CA TYR A 15 -13.28 -7.68 -2.37
C TYR A 15 -12.51 -8.72 -1.53
N VAL A 16 -12.37 -9.96 -2.05
CA VAL A 16 -11.74 -11.07 -1.31
C VAL A 16 -10.22 -11.04 -1.40
N CYS A 17 -9.66 -10.94 -2.61
CA CYS A 17 -8.21 -11.07 -2.84
C CYS A 17 -7.51 -9.74 -3.17
N GLY A 18 -8.25 -8.67 -3.47
CA GLY A 18 -7.68 -7.37 -3.83
C GLY A 18 -7.09 -7.28 -5.24
N TYR A 19 -7.15 -8.34 -6.05
CA TYR A 19 -6.67 -8.30 -7.44
C TYR A 19 -7.52 -7.40 -8.33
N TYR A 20 -6.88 -6.74 -9.30
CA TYR A 20 -7.56 -5.98 -10.35
C TYR A 20 -8.22 -6.96 -11.33
N VAL A 21 -9.53 -6.80 -11.55
CA VAL A 21 -10.33 -7.78 -12.29
C VAL A 21 -10.77 -7.26 -13.67
N GLY A 22 -10.63 -5.96 -13.95
CA GLY A 22 -11.00 -5.37 -15.24
C GLY A 22 -12.48 -5.56 -15.62
N ASP A 23 -12.85 -5.14 -16.85
CA ASP A 23 -14.26 -5.10 -17.29
C ASP A 23 -14.85 -6.45 -17.74
N LYS A 24 -14.04 -7.52 -17.75
CA LYS A 24 -14.39 -8.79 -18.42
C LYS A 24 -14.93 -9.90 -17.50
N HIS A 25 -15.05 -9.66 -16.20
CA HIS A 25 -15.50 -10.69 -15.26
C HIS A 25 -16.93 -10.48 -14.78
N VAL A 26 -17.62 -11.60 -14.53
CA VAL A 26 -18.94 -11.61 -13.91
C VAL A 26 -18.80 -11.19 -12.45
N SER A 27 -19.28 -9.99 -12.16
CA SER A 27 -19.39 -9.44 -10.81
C SER A 27 -20.83 -9.50 -10.32
N ASN A 28 -20.99 -9.78 -9.04
CA ASN A 28 -22.26 -9.64 -8.33
C ASN A 28 -22.13 -8.48 -7.34
N LYS A 29 -23.23 -7.76 -7.11
CA LYS A 29 -23.26 -6.77 -6.03
C LYS A 29 -23.22 -7.50 -4.69
N ILE A 30 -22.33 -7.06 -3.80
CA ILE A 30 -22.31 -7.51 -2.40
C ILE A 30 -23.63 -7.05 -1.77
N SER A 31 -24.49 -8.02 -1.46
CA SER A 31 -25.79 -7.77 -0.84
C SER A 31 -25.98 -8.67 0.37
N LYS A 32 -26.86 -8.25 1.30
CA LYS A 32 -27.14 -8.99 2.54
C LYS A 32 -27.72 -10.38 2.29
N GLU A 33 -28.29 -10.58 1.10
CA GLU A 33 -28.94 -11.80 0.64
C GLU A 33 -27.97 -12.74 -0.11
N ALA A 34 -26.74 -12.28 -0.39
CA ALA A 34 -25.74 -13.08 -1.08
C ALA A 34 -25.16 -14.16 -0.16
N LYS A 35 -24.84 -15.33 -0.72
CA LYS A 35 -24.24 -16.45 0.02
C LYS A 35 -22.92 -16.06 0.70
N TYR A 36 -22.13 -15.21 0.05
CA TYR A 36 -20.88 -14.68 0.59
C TYR A 36 -21.11 -13.84 1.85
N TRP A 37 -22.11 -12.96 1.84
CA TRP A 37 -22.45 -12.12 2.99
C TRP A 37 -22.78 -12.96 4.22
N GLU A 38 -23.60 -13.99 4.01
CA GLU A 38 -23.98 -14.90 5.09
C GLU A 38 -22.79 -15.74 5.57
N ALA A 39 -21.93 -16.22 4.67
CA ALA A 39 -20.71 -16.93 5.04
C ALA A 39 -19.75 -16.05 5.87
N TYR A 40 -19.54 -14.79 5.48
CA TYR A 40 -18.74 -13.83 6.23
C TYR A 40 -19.30 -13.60 7.63
N ARG A 41 -20.62 -13.41 7.71
CA ARG A 41 -21.33 -13.21 8.99
C ARG A 41 -21.22 -14.42 9.91
N LEU A 42 -21.35 -15.63 9.39
CA LEU A 42 -21.24 -16.87 10.17
C LEU A 42 -19.82 -17.11 10.65
N TYR A 43 -18.81 -16.83 9.81
CA TYR A 43 -17.41 -17.04 10.14
C TYR A 43 -16.88 -16.01 11.14
N PHE A 44 -17.10 -14.73 10.90
CA PHE A 44 -16.56 -13.63 11.72
C PHE A 44 -17.51 -13.13 12.81
N ALA A 45 -18.75 -13.64 12.87
CA ALA A 45 -19.81 -13.15 13.76
C ALA A 45 -20.12 -11.64 13.63
N MET A 46 -19.80 -11.04 12.48
CA MET A 46 -20.04 -9.62 12.20
C MET A 46 -20.45 -9.39 10.74
N SER A 47 -21.17 -8.30 10.47
CA SER A 47 -21.53 -7.91 9.11
C SER A 47 -20.36 -7.31 8.36
N ILE A 48 -20.32 -7.47 7.04
CA ILE A 48 -19.39 -6.75 6.17
C ILE A 48 -19.55 -5.24 6.39
N GLY A 49 -18.46 -4.59 6.82
CA GLY A 49 -18.43 -3.18 7.19
C GLY A 49 -18.32 -2.24 6.00
N ASP A 50 -18.61 -0.95 6.24
CA ASP A 50 -18.32 0.17 5.34
C ASP A 50 -18.92 0.10 3.91
N GLN A 51 -19.88 -0.80 3.64
CA GLN A 51 -20.57 -0.93 2.35
C GLN A 51 -21.48 0.27 1.98
N GLU A 52 -21.58 1.27 2.87
CA GLU A 52 -22.20 2.57 2.60
C GLU A 52 -21.18 3.62 2.13
N LYS A 53 -19.88 3.27 2.10
CA LYS A 53 -18.78 4.17 1.78
C LYS A 53 -18.34 3.96 0.34
N ALA A 54 -18.25 5.05 -0.42
CA ALA A 54 -17.82 5.03 -1.82
C ALA A 54 -16.39 4.49 -2.06
N TRP A 55 -15.56 4.37 -1.02
CA TRP A 55 -14.20 3.81 -1.14
C TRP A 55 -14.15 2.30 -0.92
N ALA A 56 -15.21 1.68 -0.38
CA ALA A 56 -15.29 0.24 -0.19
C ALA A 56 -15.62 -0.44 -1.52
N PRO A 57 -15.08 -1.64 -1.82
CA PRO A 57 -15.56 -2.42 -2.94
C PRO A 57 -16.97 -2.93 -2.63
N HIS A 58 -17.88 -2.78 -3.60
CA HIS A 58 -19.29 -3.20 -3.51
C HIS A 58 -19.57 -4.42 -4.40
N LEU A 59 -18.56 -4.92 -5.10
CA LEU A 59 -18.68 -6.06 -6.00
C LEU A 59 -17.85 -7.25 -5.49
N GLU A 60 -18.46 -8.43 -5.56
CA GLU A 60 -17.76 -9.70 -5.44
C GLU A 60 -17.60 -10.31 -6.83
N PHE A 61 -16.45 -10.91 -7.11
CA PHE A 61 -16.21 -11.59 -8.38
C PHE A 61 -16.40 -13.08 -8.18
N ASN A 62 -17.21 -13.70 -9.05
CA ASN A 62 -17.64 -15.10 -8.92
C ASN A 62 -16.58 -16.12 -9.37
N THR A 63 -15.34 -15.66 -9.61
CA THR A 63 -14.24 -16.53 -10.04
C THR A 63 -13.45 -16.96 -8.81
N GLU A 64 -13.10 -18.24 -8.75
CA GLU A 64 -12.09 -18.71 -7.83
C GLU A 64 -10.89 -17.76 -7.96
N CYS A 65 -10.46 -17.20 -6.84
CA CYS A 65 -9.18 -16.51 -6.77
C CYS A 65 -8.08 -17.57 -6.88
N GLU A 66 -8.09 -18.37 -7.94
CA GLU A 66 -6.96 -19.21 -8.28
C GLU A 66 -5.83 -18.25 -8.66
N ASP A 67 -4.65 -18.51 -8.11
CA ASP A 67 -3.37 -17.93 -8.53
C ASP A 67 -3.04 -18.40 -9.95
N SER A 68 -3.91 -18.11 -10.91
CA SER A 68 -3.61 -18.22 -12.31
C SER A 68 -2.65 -17.09 -12.66
N ILE A 69 -1.39 -17.30 -12.30
CA ILE A 69 -0.30 -17.05 -13.25
C ILE A 69 -0.52 -18.04 -14.42
N SER A 70 -1.65 -17.94 -15.12
CA SER A 70 -1.77 -18.45 -16.48
C SER A 70 -1.33 -17.28 -17.34
N SER A 71 -0.06 -17.34 -17.72
CA SER A 71 0.50 -16.62 -18.85
C SER A 71 -0.18 -17.09 -20.14
N GLU A 72 -1.47 -16.81 -20.27
CA GLU A 72 -2.17 -16.76 -21.55
C GLU A 72 -2.69 -15.35 -21.70
N THR A 73 -1.75 -14.41 -21.79
CA THR A 73 -2.00 -13.19 -22.55
C THR A 73 -2.31 -13.65 -23.96
N SER A 74 -3.58 -13.60 -24.35
CA SER A 74 -3.87 -13.40 -25.77
C SER A 74 -3.12 -12.13 -26.14
N ASP A 75 -2.14 -12.27 -27.05
CA ASP A 75 -1.39 -11.16 -27.66
C ASP A 75 -2.34 -10.32 -28.53
N ALA A 76 -3.46 -9.88 -27.98
CA ALA A 76 -4.09 -8.66 -28.43
C ALA A 76 -3.08 -7.58 -28.07
N GLU A 77 -2.26 -7.20 -29.06
CA GLU A 77 -1.42 -6.03 -29.05
C GLU A 77 -2.31 -4.82 -28.74
N GLU A 78 -2.57 -4.56 -27.45
CA GLU A 78 -3.02 -3.26 -27.00
C GLU A 78 -1.86 -2.33 -27.32
N GLU A 79 -1.96 -1.71 -28.50
CA GLU A 79 -1.03 -0.71 -29.00
C GLU A 79 -0.91 0.37 -27.92
N TYR A 80 0.16 0.27 -27.13
CA TYR A 80 0.45 1.19 -26.06
C TYR A 80 0.60 2.56 -26.73
N LEU A 81 -0.38 3.44 -26.54
CA LEU A 81 -0.40 4.77 -27.17
C LEU A 81 0.81 5.56 -26.66
N GLN A 82 1.93 5.38 -27.35
CA GLN A 82 3.19 6.01 -27.04
C GLN A 82 3.01 7.47 -27.42
N SER A 83 2.79 8.31 -26.42
CA SER A 83 2.76 9.75 -26.60
C SER A 83 4.14 10.17 -27.11
N THR A 84 4.23 10.44 -28.41
CA THR A 84 5.47 10.84 -29.10
C THR A 84 5.77 12.30 -28.78
N SER A 85 6.05 12.63 -27.52
CA SER A 85 6.76 13.87 -27.24
C SER A 85 8.19 13.70 -27.75
N ALA A 86 8.60 14.51 -28.73
CA ALA A 86 9.95 14.47 -29.30
C ALA A 86 11.06 14.78 -28.27
N ASP A 87 10.68 15.32 -27.11
CA ASP A 87 11.59 15.68 -26.03
C ASP A 87 11.84 14.51 -25.07
N ARG A 88 13.12 14.28 -24.78
CA ARG A 88 13.57 13.29 -23.81
C ARG A 88 13.07 13.69 -22.42
N HIS A 89 12.24 12.86 -21.79
CA HIS A 89 11.75 13.11 -20.43
C HIS A 89 12.82 12.71 -19.41
N TYR A 90 13.16 13.63 -18.51
CA TYR A 90 14.07 13.39 -17.40
C TYR A 90 13.25 13.46 -16.10
N PRO A 91 12.94 12.32 -15.46
CA PRO A 91 12.16 12.30 -14.23
C PRO A 91 12.85 13.12 -13.15
N SER A 92 12.06 13.97 -12.50
CA SER A 92 12.40 14.61 -11.24
C SER A 92 12.52 13.58 -10.13
N LYS A 93 13.17 13.97 -9.02
CA LYS A 93 13.23 13.14 -7.81
C LYS A 93 11.85 12.64 -7.39
N ARG A 94 10.82 13.50 -7.51
CA ARG A 94 9.45 13.17 -7.14
C ARG A 94 8.84 12.11 -8.06
N GLU A 95 8.99 12.26 -9.37
CA GLU A 95 8.48 11.28 -10.34
C GLU A 95 9.20 9.94 -10.19
N LEU A 96 10.50 9.97 -9.91
CA LEU A 96 11.28 8.77 -9.65
C LEU A 96 10.87 8.08 -8.34
N ASP A 97 10.67 8.85 -7.26
CA ASP A 97 10.16 8.35 -5.97
C ASP A 97 8.77 7.72 -6.13
N ASP A 98 7.91 8.33 -6.95
CA ASP A 98 6.59 7.80 -7.28
C ASP A 98 6.69 6.48 -8.05
N LEU A 99 7.55 6.41 -9.08
CA LEU A 99 7.77 5.19 -9.87
C LEU A 99 8.30 4.04 -8.99
N ILE A 100 9.26 4.31 -8.12
CA ILE A 100 9.81 3.31 -7.18
C ILE A 100 8.73 2.76 -6.25
N ARG A 101 7.86 3.63 -5.75
CA ARG A 101 6.75 3.24 -4.88
C ARG A 101 5.70 2.43 -5.64
N ASP A 102 5.33 2.88 -6.83
CA ASP A 102 4.28 2.25 -7.64
C ASP A 102 4.73 0.86 -8.16
N LEU A 103 6.03 0.70 -8.45
CA LEU A 103 6.67 -0.58 -8.76
C LEU A 103 7.04 -1.41 -7.52
N GLN A 104 6.75 -0.92 -6.30
CA GLN A 104 7.08 -1.58 -5.03
C GLN A 104 8.55 -2.02 -4.91
N LEU A 105 9.47 -1.22 -5.45
CA LEU A 105 10.88 -1.59 -5.47
C LEU A 105 11.47 -1.61 -4.06
N THR A 106 12.24 -2.66 -3.78
CA THR A 106 13.08 -2.70 -2.58
C THR A 106 14.10 -1.56 -2.61
N LYS A 107 14.65 -1.21 -1.45
CA LYS A 107 15.68 -0.18 -1.33
C LYS A 107 16.88 -0.41 -2.27
N SER A 108 17.33 -1.67 -2.40
CA SER A 108 18.43 -2.03 -3.30
C SER A 108 18.02 -1.94 -4.78
N ALA A 109 16.80 -2.36 -5.13
CA ALA A 109 16.28 -2.24 -6.48
C ALA A 109 16.08 -0.78 -6.91
N ALA A 110 15.57 0.07 -6.01
CA ALA A 110 15.43 1.51 -6.20
C ALA A 110 16.78 2.21 -6.44
N GLU A 111 17.81 1.83 -5.66
CA GLU A 111 19.17 2.31 -5.85
C GLU A 111 19.75 1.89 -7.20
N LEU A 112 19.58 0.61 -7.57
CA LEU A 112 20.04 0.08 -8.86
C LEU A 112 19.36 0.79 -10.03
N LEU A 113 18.03 0.98 -9.98
CA LEU A 113 17.28 1.71 -10.99
C LEU A 113 17.81 3.14 -11.15
N THR A 114 17.95 3.86 -10.03
CA THR A 114 18.46 5.25 -10.05
C THR A 114 19.89 5.33 -10.59
N SER A 115 20.74 4.33 -10.27
CA SER A 115 22.11 4.23 -10.80
C SER A 115 22.08 4.08 -12.32
N ARG A 116 21.29 3.15 -12.87
CA ARG A 116 21.19 2.93 -14.32
C ARG A 116 20.64 4.15 -15.05
N LEU A 117 19.60 4.79 -14.52
CA LEU A 117 19.07 6.03 -15.10
C LEU A 117 20.12 7.15 -15.10
N SER A 118 20.96 7.23 -14.06
CA SER A 118 22.07 8.19 -14.00
C SER A 118 23.16 7.86 -15.03
N GLU A 119 23.56 6.58 -15.13
CA GLU A 119 24.53 6.11 -16.14
C GLU A 119 24.08 6.38 -17.58
N TRP A 120 22.77 6.33 -17.84
CA TRP A 120 22.19 6.62 -19.15
C TRP A 120 22.00 8.11 -19.42
N ASN A 121 22.36 8.99 -18.49
CA ASN A 121 22.01 10.42 -18.52
C ASN A 121 20.50 10.60 -18.72
N LEU A 122 19.68 9.84 -18.02
CA LEU A 122 18.21 9.88 -18.02
C LEU A 122 17.64 10.27 -16.65
N ALA A 123 18.46 10.66 -15.69
CA ALA A 123 18.03 11.21 -14.40
C ALA A 123 18.51 12.65 -14.26
N ARG A 124 17.71 13.49 -13.59
CA ARG A 124 18.12 14.85 -13.22
C ARG A 124 19.13 14.83 -12.08
N ASP A 125 19.94 15.89 -11.96
CA ASP A 125 21.01 15.99 -10.95
C ASP A 125 20.51 15.93 -9.49
N ASP A 126 19.21 16.21 -9.25
CA ASP A 126 18.58 16.12 -7.93
C ASP A 126 18.25 14.67 -7.49
N CYS A 127 18.31 13.70 -8.42
CA CYS A 127 18.05 12.28 -8.18
C CYS A 127 19.25 11.57 -7.53
N LYS A 128 19.51 11.84 -6.25
CA LYS A 128 20.61 11.19 -5.51
C LYS A 128 20.32 9.71 -5.25
N ILE A 129 21.17 8.82 -5.78
CA ILE A 129 21.14 7.36 -5.55
C ILE A 129 21.10 7.02 -4.06
N THR A 130 21.90 7.71 -3.23
CA THR A 130 22.00 7.44 -1.79
C THR A 130 20.82 7.97 -0.97
N ALA A 131 19.87 8.69 -1.57
CA ALA A 131 18.72 9.24 -0.84
C ALA A 131 17.90 8.15 -0.16
N TYR A 132 17.75 6.98 -0.80
CA TYR A 132 17.03 5.83 -0.21
C TYR A 132 17.78 5.23 0.98
N ARG A 133 19.11 5.41 1.06
CA ARG A 133 19.93 4.97 2.22
C ARG A 133 19.60 5.72 3.48
N LYS A 134 19.46 7.04 3.38
CA LYS A 134 19.45 7.95 4.52
C LYS A 134 18.06 8.46 4.89
N ARG A 135 17.04 8.26 4.05
CA ARG A 135 15.67 8.77 4.28
C ARG A 135 15.08 8.39 5.65
N HIS A 136 15.40 7.21 6.17
CA HIS A 136 14.95 6.78 7.48
C HIS A 136 15.62 7.54 8.64
N LEU A 137 16.80 8.12 8.43
CA LEU A 137 17.52 8.90 9.45
C LEU A 137 16.81 10.23 9.74
N ASP A 138 16.14 10.82 8.73
CA ASP A 138 15.39 12.07 8.92
C ASP A 138 14.22 11.89 9.90
N TYR A 139 13.73 10.66 10.02
CA TYR A 139 12.63 10.30 10.92
C TYR A 139 13.09 9.58 12.18
N SER A 140 14.34 9.13 12.26
CA SER A 140 14.82 8.32 13.39
C SER A 140 14.73 9.08 14.72
N VAL A 141 14.75 10.40 14.69
CA VAL A 141 14.57 11.28 15.85
C VAL A 141 13.20 11.09 16.55
N TYR A 142 12.19 10.58 15.84
CA TYR A 142 10.85 10.31 16.37
C TYR A 142 10.67 8.89 16.90
N PHE A 143 11.71 8.05 16.81
CA PHE A 143 11.68 6.67 17.27
C PHE A 143 12.66 6.49 18.44
N ASP A 144 12.31 5.57 19.32
CA ASP A 144 13.21 5.01 20.32
C ASP A 144 13.13 3.49 20.28
N VAL A 145 14.10 2.84 20.91
CA VAL A 145 14.17 1.38 21.04
C VAL A 145 14.15 1.01 22.51
N ILE A 146 13.17 0.22 22.92
CA ILE A 146 13.14 -0.43 24.24
C ILE A 146 13.25 -1.93 24.01
N GLN A 147 14.33 -2.52 24.54
CA GLN A 147 14.68 -3.92 24.28
C GLN A 147 14.75 -4.18 22.76
N ASP A 148 13.80 -4.95 22.22
CA ASP A 148 13.70 -5.32 20.81
C ASP A 148 12.51 -4.67 20.08
N LEU A 149 11.84 -3.71 20.73
CA LEU A 149 10.75 -2.94 20.13
C LEU A 149 11.24 -1.56 19.74
N CYS A 150 11.29 -1.31 18.43
CA CYS A 150 11.39 0.04 17.89
C CYS A 150 9.99 0.65 17.88
N TYR A 151 9.80 1.82 18.48
CA TYR A 151 8.49 2.48 18.54
C TYR A 151 8.62 3.99 18.37
N CYS A 152 7.56 4.61 17.85
CA CYS A 152 7.45 6.05 17.69
C CYS A 152 7.11 6.68 19.04
N LYS A 153 8.00 7.56 19.54
CA LYS A 153 7.82 8.26 20.81
C LYS A 153 7.02 9.55 20.70
N ASP A 154 6.89 10.09 19.48
CA ASP A 154 6.11 11.29 19.20
C ASP A 154 5.41 11.18 17.84
N VAL A 155 4.21 10.62 17.87
CA VAL A 155 3.34 10.45 16.70
C VAL A 155 2.98 11.80 16.08
N ASN A 156 2.74 12.83 16.90
CA ASN A 156 2.32 14.13 16.42
C ASN A 156 3.42 14.79 15.58
N SER A 157 4.64 14.85 16.12
CA SER A 157 5.78 15.44 15.42
C SER A 157 6.18 14.61 14.20
N LEU A 158 6.06 13.28 14.25
CA LEU A 158 6.25 12.42 13.07
C LEU A 158 5.26 12.77 11.95
N LEU A 159 3.96 12.88 12.26
CA LEU A 159 2.94 13.25 11.27
C LEU A 159 3.19 14.63 10.66
N VAL A 160 3.53 15.62 11.50
CA VAL A 160 3.89 16.96 11.03
C VAL A 160 5.12 16.92 10.12
N ALA A 161 6.15 16.13 10.47
CA ALA A 161 7.37 15.99 9.68
C ALA A 161 7.13 15.34 8.32
N VAL A 162 6.17 14.41 8.21
CA VAL A 162 5.73 13.85 6.91
C VAL A 162 4.75 14.77 6.17
N GLY A 163 4.44 15.95 6.72
CA GLY A 163 3.58 16.97 6.10
C GLY A 163 2.09 16.69 6.23
N ILE A 164 1.69 15.99 7.29
CA ILE A 164 0.30 15.63 7.58
C ILE A 164 -0.11 16.25 8.91
N GLU A 165 -1.25 16.95 8.92
CA GLU A 165 -1.84 17.43 10.16
C GLU A 165 -2.38 16.25 10.97
N HIS A 166 -1.95 16.15 12.23
CA HIS A 166 -2.37 15.07 13.11
C HIS A 166 -3.71 15.39 13.77
N VAL A 167 -4.76 14.72 13.32
CA VAL A 167 -6.11 14.77 13.89
C VAL A 167 -6.46 13.37 14.42
N PRO A 168 -6.20 13.04 15.70
CA PRO A 168 -6.24 11.66 16.21
C PRO A 168 -7.52 10.87 15.88
N PRO A 169 -8.75 11.45 15.94
CA PRO A 169 -9.98 10.72 15.59
C PRO A 169 -10.06 10.25 14.13
N GLN A 170 -9.21 10.75 13.23
CA GLN A 170 -9.15 10.32 11.83
C GLN A 170 -8.22 9.14 11.60
N TRP A 171 -7.57 8.63 12.64
CA TRP A 171 -6.59 7.57 12.56
C TRP A 171 -7.00 6.39 13.44
N ARG A 172 -6.66 5.19 13.00
CA ARG A 172 -6.80 3.96 13.78
C ARG A 172 -5.44 3.28 13.87
N LEU A 173 -5.10 2.80 15.06
CA LEU A 173 -3.93 1.97 15.27
C LEU A 173 -4.27 0.54 14.86
N PHE A 174 -3.45 -0.03 13.99
CA PHE A 174 -3.50 -1.43 13.59
C PHE A 174 -2.24 -2.11 14.10
N ILE A 175 -2.41 -3.15 14.90
CA ILE A 175 -1.31 -3.97 15.40
C ILE A 175 -1.49 -5.35 14.78
N ASP A 176 -0.45 -5.79 14.10
CA ASP A 176 -0.37 -7.10 13.49
C ASP A 176 0.78 -7.88 14.11
N SER A 177 0.50 -9.08 14.57
CA SER A 177 1.48 -10.00 15.09
C SER A 177 1.62 -11.19 14.15
N PHE A 178 2.80 -11.31 13.57
CA PHE A 178 3.22 -12.46 12.80
C PHE A 178 4.03 -13.41 13.67
N THR A 179 4.21 -14.65 13.21
CA THR A 179 4.94 -15.72 13.91
C THR A 179 6.38 -15.35 14.31
N LYS A 180 6.95 -14.32 13.68
CA LYS A 180 8.34 -13.87 13.90
C LYS A 180 8.46 -12.35 14.12
N SER A 181 7.36 -11.62 14.21
CA SER A 181 7.46 -10.17 14.34
C SER A 181 6.15 -9.53 14.78
N LEU A 182 6.25 -8.41 15.47
CA LEU A 182 5.14 -7.53 15.81
C LEU A 182 5.28 -6.23 15.04
N GLN A 183 4.21 -5.74 14.44
CA GLN A 183 4.19 -4.47 13.72
C GLN A 183 2.97 -3.64 14.13
N GLY A 184 3.20 -2.39 14.51
CA GLY A 184 2.17 -1.40 14.75
C GLY A 184 2.19 -0.34 13.65
N VAL A 185 1.06 -0.11 12.99
CA VAL A 185 0.89 0.91 11.95
C VAL A 185 -0.32 1.78 12.21
N LEU A 186 -0.21 3.06 11.88
CA LEU A 186 -1.32 4.01 11.90
C LEU A 186 -1.98 4.03 10.52
N LEU A 187 -3.30 3.81 10.48
CA LEU A 187 -4.11 3.84 9.26
C LEU A 187 -5.05 5.03 9.30
N HIS A 188 -5.14 5.79 8.20
CA HIS A 188 -6.14 6.86 8.09
C HIS A 188 -7.51 6.25 7.80
N ASN A 189 -8.54 6.66 8.54
CA ASN A 189 -9.90 6.09 8.45
C ASN A 189 -10.54 6.23 7.06
N GLY A 190 -10.11 7.21 6.26
CA GLY A 190 -10.56 7.39 4.87
C GLY A 190 -9.60 6.84 3.82
N ASN A 191 -8.58 6.07 4.22
CA ASN A 191 -7.50 5.58 3.36
C ASN A 191 -6.86 6.69 2.49
N LYS A 192 -6.87 7.94 2.99
CA LYS A 192 -6.39 9.11 2.25
C LYS A 192 -4.87 9.18 2.19
N TYR A 193 -4.23 8.63 3.22
CA TYR A 193 -2.79 8.61 3.40
C TYR A 193 -2.31 7.17 3.51
N SER A 194 -1.07 6.95 3.11
CA SER A 194 -0.36 5.68 3.32
C SER A 194 -0.36 5.30 4.80
N SER A 195 -0.25 4.00 5.08
CA SER A 195 0.02 3.53 6.45
C SER A 195 1.33 4.12 6.97
N ILE A 196 1.33 4.54 8.24
CA ILE A 196 2.51 5.10 8.90
C ILE A 196 3.00 4.09 9.94
N PRO A 197 4.21 3.51 9.80
CA PRO A 197 4.73 2.59 10.79
C PRO A 197 5.02 3.32 12.11
N LEU A 198 4.49 2.79 13.21
CA LEU A 198 4.69 3.32 14.55
C LEU A 198 5.49 2.38 15.43
N ALA A 199 5.43 1.07 15.20
CA ALA A 199 6.19 0.11 15.99
C ALA A 199 6.59 -1.10 15.16
N TYR A 200 7.75 -1.67 15.49
CA TYR A 200 8.25 -2.90 14.87
C TYR A 200 9.17 -3.66 15.83
N SER A 201 8.98 -4.96 15.92
CA SER A 201 9.88 -5.89 16.59
C SER A 201 10.00 -7.19 15.79
N ILE A 202 11.21 -7.75 15.71
CA ILE A 202 11.48 -9.08 15.13
C ILE A 202 11.58 -10.19 16.18
N GLN A 203 11.61 -9.82 17.47
CA GLN A 203 11.75 -10.79 18.55
C GLN A 203 10.42 -11.01 19.29
N MET A 204 9.55 -10.01 19.27
CA MET A 204 8.18 -10.17 19.76
C MET A 204 7.35 -10.88 18.70
N LYS A 205 6.74 -12.00 19.08
CA LYS A 205 5.78 -12.77 18.27
C LYS A 205 4.55 -13.03 19.13
N GLU A 206 3.42 -13.26 18.49
CA GLU A 206 2.27 -13.82 19.18
C GLU A 206 2.61 -15.24 19.65
N ASP A 207 2.44 -15.50 20.93
CA ASP A 207 2.46 -16.86 21.47
C ASP A 207 1.13 -17.15 22.18
N TYR A 208 0.72 -18.43 22.20
CA TYR A 208 -0.53 -18.83 22.85
C TYR A 208 -0.56 -18.53 24.36
N GLU A 209 0.60 -18.27 24.98
CA GLU A 209 0.68 -17.90 26.40
C GLU A 209 0.33 -16.42 26.63
N SER A 210 0.54 -15.56 25.63
CA SER A 210 0.26 -14.12 25.65
C SER A 210 -1.21 -13.76 25.41
N VAL A 211 -2.05 -14.70 24.95
CA VAL A 211 -3.50 -14.53 24.70
C VAL A 211 -4.36 -14.87 25.95
N LYS A 212 -3.83 -14.67 27.15
CA LYS A 212 -4.55 -14.92 28.42
C LYS A 212 -5.34 -13.72 28.92
#